data_AF-A0A7K0QQ49-F1
#
_entry.id   AF-A0A7K0QQ49-F1
#
_cell.length_a   1.000
_cell.length_b   1.000
_cell.length_c   1.000
_cell.angle_alpha   90.00
_cell.angle_beta   90.00
_cell.angle_gamma   90.00
#
_symmetry.space_group_name_H-M   'P 1'
#
loop_
_entity.id
_entity.type
_entity.pdbx_description
1 polymer ?
#
loop_
_entity_poly.entity_id
_entity_poly.type
_entity_poly.pdbx_seq_one_letter_code
_entity_poly.pdbx_strand_id
1 'polypeptide(L)'
;MPALDPAVARRLWRWNVGVGGLHLVQAIVLLVIAGAATLPVTASYMLGPPGEGSYGGPKDLFDLRIDLAIAAFLLLAAVDHLGTAVRPLRPWYEANVARGMNPARWWEYSISASLMVVLIAMLSGMTELVALVALFGVNASMILFGLVMERVNVGREAVDWRPFIFGCIAGAVPWIAIGIQLIVSTTEGDGVPGFVFAIFVTLFVLFNTFAINMWLQYRGRGRWADPVFAERVYLILSLVAKSALAWQVYGGALAGS
;
A
#
# COMPACT_ATOMS: atom_id res chain seq x y z
N MET A 1 -27.10 8.81 -15.27
CA MET A 1 -26.08 8.49 -14.24
C MET A 1 -25.61 9.81 -13.64
N PRO A 2 -25.36 9.89 -12.32
CA PRO A 2 -24.83 11.11 -11.72
C PRO A 2 -23.50 11.46 -12.40
N ALA A 3 -23.38 12.69 -12.86
CA ALA A 3 -22.19 13.23 -13.49
C ALA A 3 -21.61 14.31 -12.56
N LEU A 4 -20.28 14.40 -12.51
CA LEU A 4 -19.62 15.46 -11.79
C LEU A 4 -19.84 16.80 -12.51
N ASP A 5 -19.93 17.88 -11.74
CA ASP A 5 -19.85 19.23 -12.28
C ASP A 5 -18.57 19.39 -13.14
N PRO A 6 -18.63 20.04 -14.32
CA PRO A 6 -17.47 20.14 -15.22
C PRO A 6 -16.22 20.79 -14.59
N ALA A 7 -16.38 21.76 -13.69
CA ALA A 7 -15.26 22.40 -13.01
C ALA A 7 -14.65 21.46 -11.97
N VAL A 8 -15.49 20.69 -11.25
CA VAL A 8 -15.06 19.65 -10.31
C VAL A 8 -14.32 18.52 -11.03
N ALA A 9 -14.88 18.00 -12.13
CA ALA A 9 -14.26 16.98 -12.97
C ALA A 9 -12.90 17.43 -13.52
N ARG A 10 -12.80 18.67 -14.01
CA ARG A 10 -11.54 19.26 -14.49
C ARG A 10 -10.49 19.36 -13.38
N ARG A 11 -10.90 19.71 -12.15
CA ARG A 11 -9.99 19.78 -11.01
C ARG A 11 -9.49 18.39 -10.61
N LEU A 12 -10.39 17.41 -10.55
CA LEU A 12 -10.05 16.03 -10.23
C LEU A 12 -9.11 15.41 -11.27
N TRP A 13 -9.31 15.72 -12.55
CA TRP A 13 -8.40 15.37 -13.62
C TRP A 13 -6.99 15.96 -13.42
N ARG A 14 -6.90 17.26 -13.10
CA ARG A 14 -5.60 17.90 -12.80
C ARG A 14 -4.89 17.25 -11.63
N TRP A 15 -5.63 16.84 -10.60
CA TRP A 15 -5.07 16.11 -9.46
C TRP A 15 -4.48 14.76 -9.87
N ASN A 16 -5.21 13.94 -10.63
CA ASN A 16 -4.70 12.66 -11.13
C ASN A 16 -3.47 12.83 -12.01
N VAL A 17 -3.47 13.79 -12.95
CA VAL A 17 -2.30 14.06 -13.78
C VAL A 17 -1.10 14.49 -12.94
N GLY A 18 -1.30 15.42 -11.99
CA GLY A 18 -0.22 15.92 -11.14
C GLY A 18 0.36 14.84 -10.22
N VAL A 19 -0.49 14.09 -9.52
CA VAL A 19 -0.07 13.03 -8.60
C VAL A 19 0.59 11.88 -9.36
N GLY A 20 -0.01 11.44 -10.48
CA GLY A 20 0.56 10.41 -11.34
C GLY A 20 1.92 10.81 -11.91
N GLY A 21 2.06 12.07 -12.36
CA GLY A 21 3.33 12.62 -12.82
C GLY A 21 4.39 12.66 -11.72
N LEU A 22 4.03 13.04 -10.49
CA LEU A 22 4.96 13.04 -9.35
C LEU A 22 5.42 11.64 -8.97
N HIS A 23 4.54 10.63 -9.02
CA HIS A 23 4.96 9.24 -8.81
C HIS A 23 5.91 8.75 -9.90
N LEU A 24 5.61 9.05 -11.17
CA LEU A 24 6.46 8.69 -12.31
C LEU A 24 7.85 9.31 -12.20
N VAL A 25 7.93 10.61 -11.91
CA VAL A 25 9.20 11.31 -11.73
C VAL A 25 10.01 10.69 -10.59
N GLN A 26 9.38 10.41 -9.44
CA GLN A 26 10.08 9.77 -8.32
C GLN A 26 10.60 8.38 -8.69
N ALA A 27 9.82 7.56 -9.39
CA ALA A 27 10.25 6.25 -9.83
C ALA A 27 11.48 6.35 -10.75
N ILE A 28 11.45 7.25 -11.74
CA ILE A 28 12.56 7.47 -12.66
C ILE A 28 13.80 7.97 -11.91
N VAL A 29 13.64 8.98 -11.04
CA VAL A 29 14.76 9.54 -10.28
C VAL A 29 15.41 8.45 -9.43
N LEU A 30 14.62 7.68 -8.67
CA LEU A 30 15.15 6.62 -7.81
C LEU A 30 15.83 5.50 -8.59
N LEU A 31 15.31 5.10 -9.76
CA LEU A 31 15.99 4.13 -10.63
C LEU A 31 17.34 4.62 -11.17
N VAL A 32 17.54 5.94 -11.25
CA VAL A 32 18.79 6.54 -11.72
C VAL A 32 19.80 6.71 -10.59
N ILE A 33 19.35 7.07 -9.38
CA ILE A 33 20.23 7.46 -8.27
C ILE A 33 20.43 6.38 -7.20
N ALA A 34 19.61 5.33 -7.17
CA ALA A 34 19.73 4.25 -6.18
C ALA A 34 20.89 3.33 -6.52
N GLY A 35 21.72 3.02 -5.52
CA GLY A 35 22.65 1.90 -5.62
C GLY A 35 21.92 0.55 -5.55
N ALA A 36 22.59 -0.51 -6.00
CA ALA A 36 21.99 -1.84 -6.05
C ALA A 36 22.09 -2.53 -4.69
N ALA A 37 20.95 -2.65 -4.00
CA ALA A 37 20.82 -3.43 -2.77
C ALA A 37 19.74 -4.50 -2.94
N THR A 38 19.97 -5.66 -2.34
CA THR A 38 19.08 -6.81 -2.40
C THR A 38 18.68 -7.29 -1.01
N LEU A 39 17.52 -7.92 -0.92
CA LEU A 39 17.04 -8.64 0.25
C LEU A 39 16.77 -10.10 -0.13
N PRO A 40 17.31 -11.09 0.60
CA PRO A 40 17.15 -12.48 0.25
C PRO A 40 15.72 -12.94 0.52
N VAL A 41 15.21 -13.80 -0.36
CA VAL A 41 13.96 -14.55 -0.17
C VAL A 41 14.32 -16.02 0.04
N THR A 42 13.85 -16.59 1.14
CA THR A 42 14.22 -17.93 1.59
C THR A 42 13.00 -18.85 1.72
N ALA A 43 13.24 -20.14 1.86
CA ALA A 43 12.22 -21.11 2.27
C ALA A 43 12.77 -22.18 3.22
N SER A 44 11.91 -22.63 4.13
CA SER A 44 12.13 -23.82 4.96
C SER A 44 11.39 -25.02 4.37
N TYR A 45 11.90 -26.23 4.58
CA TYR A 45 11.34 -27.46 4.01
C TYR A 45 11.46 -28.64 4.97
N MET A 46 10.66 -29.68 4.76
CA MET A 46 10.67 -30.88 5.60
C MET A 46 11.77 -31.84 5.13
N LEU A 47 12.52 -32.38 6.09
CA LEU A 47 13.50 -33.45 5.86
C LEU A 47 13.00 -34.82 6.33
N GLY A 48 11.88 -34.87 7.06
CA GLY A 48 11.21 -36.08 7.52
C GLY A 48 9.72 -35.85 7.76
N PRO A 49 9.01 -36.83 8.36
CA PRO A 49 7.61 -36.72 8.73
C PRO A 49 7.31 -35.50 9.63
N PRO A 50 6.13 -34.86 9.50
CA PRO A 50 5.73 -33.77 10.38
C PRO A 50 5.74 -34.17 11.86
N GLY A 51 6.28 -33.30 12.72
CA GLY A 51 6.32 -33.50 14.18
C GLY A 51 7.61 -34.13 14.73
N GLU A 52 8.51 -34.62 13.86
CA GLU A 52 9.80 -35.21 14.27
C GLU A 52 10.92 -34.16 14.45
N GLY A 53 10.63 -32.88 14.24
CA GLY A 53 11.62 -31.78 14.36
C GLY A 53 12.64 -31.72 13.22
N SER A 54 12.50 -32.58 12.19
CA SER A 54 13.42 -32.64 11.06
C SER A 54 13.03 -31.65 9.95
N TYR A 55 13.51 -30.41 10.08
CA TYR A 55 13.31 -29.33 9.12
C TYR A 55 14.64 -28.82 8.57
N GLY A 56 14.68 -28.54 7.28
CA GLY A 56 15.81 -27.92 6.58
C GLY A 56 15.54 -26.46 6.25
N GLY A 57 16.60 -25.72 5.97
CA GLY A 57 16.58 -24.29 5.64
C GLY A 57 17.17 -23.41 6.75
N PRO A 58 17.21 -22.08 6.55
CA PRO A 58 16.68 -21.37 5.37
C PRO A 58 17.49 -21.67 4.11
N LYS A 59 16.82 -21.97 2.99
CA LYS A 59 17.42 -22.06 1.66
C LYS A 59 17.12 -20.79 0.87
N ASP A 60 18.15 -20.15 0.35
CA ASP A 60 18.01 -19.01 -0.56
C ASP A 60 17.32 -19.44 -1.86
N LEU A 61 16.29 -18.68 -2.25
CA LEU A 61 15.56 -18.88 -3.49
C LEU A 61 16.00 -17.86 -4.53
N PHE A 62 15.96 -16.58 -4.18
CA PHE A 62 16.36 -15.46 -5.02
C PHE A 62 16.55 -14.19 -4.18
N ASP A 63 17.13 -13.17 -4.80
CA ASP A 63 17.35 -11.86 -4.22
C ASP A 63 16.37 -10.82 -4.79
N LEU A 64 15.60 -10.17 -3.92
CA LEU A 64 14.73 -9.07 -4.30
C LEU A 64 15.52 -7.76 -4.32
N ARG A 65 15.58 -7.11 -5.47
CA ARG A 65 16.14 -5.76 -5.62
C ARG A 65 15.25 -4.69 -5.01
N ILE A 66 15.76 -3.99 -3.99
CA ILE A 66 15.02 -2.98 -3.23
C ILE A 66 14.60 -1.81 -4.15
N ASP A 67 15.52 -1.33 -4.99
CA ASP A 67 15.29 -0.24 -5.94
C ASP A 67 14.14 -0.55 -6.92
N LEU A 68 14.10 -1.78 -7.43
CA LEU A 68 13.04 -2.24 -8.31
C LEU A 68 11.69 -2.39 -7.59
N ALA A 69 11.68 -2.86 -6.34
CA ALA A 69 10.46 -2.94 -5.54
C ALA A 69 9.86 -1.55 -5.27
N ILE A 70 10.72 -0.56 -4.98
CA ILE A 70 10.31 0.83 -4.80
C ILE A 70 9.74 1.42 -6.09
N ALA A 71 10.47 1.27 -7.19
CA ALA A 71 10.03 1.73 -8.48
C ALA A 71 8.69 1.09 -8.88
N ALA A 72 8.50 -0.21 -8.60
CA ALA A 72 7.26 -0.92 -8.92
C ALA A 72 6.03 -0.30 -8.25
N PHE A 73 6.05 -0.05 -6.93
CA PHE A 73 4.86 0.52 -6.28
C PHE A 73 4.60 1.99 -6.68
N LEU A 74 5.65 2.76 -7.03
CA LEU A 74 5.50 4.11 -7.55
C LEU A 74 4.93 4.11 -8.97
N LEU A 75 5.42 3.20 -9.83
CA LEU A 75 4.93 3.06 -11.20
C LEU A 75 3.49 2.56 -11.23
N LEU A 76 3.09 1.64 -10.34
CA LEU A 76 1.69 1.22 -10.21
C LEU A 76 0.76 2.41 -9.92
N ALA A 77 1.15 3.28 -8.97
CA ALA A 77 0.40 4.50 -8.67
C ALA A 77 0.39 5.48 -9.86
N ALA A 78 1.53 5.65 -10.54
CA ALA A 78 1.61 6.49 -11.73
C ALA A 78 0.68 5.99 -12.85
N VAL A 79 0.66 4.67 -13.11
CA VAL A 79 -0.18 4.03 -14.11
C VAL A 79 -1.66 4.20 -13.78
N ASP A 80 -2.07 4.02 -12.52
CA ASP A 80 -3.46 4.21 -12.10
C ASP A 80 -3.93 5.67 -12.29
N HIS A 81 -3.16 6.62 -11.76
CA HIS A 81 -3.54 8.04 -11.84
C HIS A 81 -3.50 8.59 -13.27
N LEU A 82 -2.46 8.27 -14.04
CA LEU A 82 -2.38 8.70 -15.44
C LEU A 82 -3.40 7.95 -16.31
N GLY A 83 -3.65 6.67 -16.02
CA GLY A 83 -4.66 5.85 -16.69
C GLY A 83 -6.07 6.39 -16.48
N THR A 84 -6.45 6.71 -15.25
CA THR A 84 -7.76 7.33 -14.94
C THR A 84 -7.90 8.75 -15.50
N ALA A 85 -6.80 9.39 -15.91
CA ALA A 85 -6.82 10.71 -16.54
C ALA A 85 -6.99 10.69 -18.08
N VAL A 86 -6.80 9.54 -18.76
CA VAL A 86 -6.91 9.42 -20.22
C VAL A 86 -8.30 8.94 -20.69
N ARG A 87 -8.69 9.30 -21.92
CA ARG A 87 -9.85 8.70 -22.60
C ARG A 87 -9.38 7.38 -23.20
N PRO A 88 -9.89 6.22 -22.78
CA PRO A 88 -11.31 5.99 -22.49
C PRO A 88 -11.69 5.84 -21.02
N LEU A 89 -10.74 5.77 -20.08
CA LEU A 89 -11.03 5.42 -18.67
C LEU A 89 -11.61 6.59 -17.86
N ARG A 90 -11.27 7.82 -18.22
CA ARG A 90 -11.66 9.02 -17.47
C ARG A 90 -13.18 9.15 -17.22
N PRO A 91 -14.07 9.00 -18.21
CA PRO A 91 -15.52 9.09 -17.96
C PRO A 91 -16.02 8.00 -17.00
N TRP A 92 -15.48 6.78 -17.09
CA TRP A 92 -15.81 5.70 -16.17
C TRP A 92 -15.35 6.03 -14.74
N TYR A 93 -14.12 6.54 -14.58
CA TYR A 93 -13.59 6.96 -13.30
C TYR A 93 -14.45 8.07 -12.67
N GLU A 94 -14.72 9.15 -13.40
CA GLU A 94 -15.52 10.28 -12.92
C GLU A 94 -16.95 9.85 -12.53
N ALA A 95 -17.56 8.92 -13.28
CA ALA A 95 -18.89 8.37 -12.97
C ALA A 95 -18.91 7.44 -11.74
N ASN A 96 -17.79 6.77 -11.43
CA ASN A 96 -17.67 6.02 -10.17
C ASN A 96 -17.49 6.99 -9.00
N VAL A 97 -16.62 8.01 -9.13
CA VAL A 97 -16.39 8.99 -8.06
C VAL A 97 -17.67 9.76 -7.74
N ALA A 98 -18.48 10.11 -8.75
CA ALA A 98 -19.79 10.73 -8.54
C ALA A 98 -20.76 9.88 -7.70
N ARG A 99 -20.53 8.56 -7.64
CA ARG A 99 -21.30 7.60 -6.82
C ARG A 99 -20.62 7.27 -5.48
N GLY A 100 -19.53 7.96 -5.14
CA GLY A 100 -18.75 7.69 -3.93
C GLY A 100 -17.91 6.42 -4.01
N MET A 101 -17.58 5.96 -5.22
CA MET A 101 -16.73 4.78 -5.43
C MET A 101 -15.49 5.11 -6.26
N ASN A 102 -14.41 4.37 -6.06
CA ASN A 102 -13.29 4.34 -7.00
C ASN A 102 -12.65 2.94 -7.03
N PRO A 103 -13.14 2.03 -7.89
CA PRO A 103 -12.57 0.69 -8.00
C PRO A 103 -11.09 0.66 -8.41
N ALA A 104 -10.64 1.62 -9.23
CA ALA A 104 -9.27 1.68 -9.72
C ALA A 104 -8.27 1.88 -8.56
N ARG A 105 -8.58 2.80 -7.63
CA ARG A 105 -7.81 2.97 -6.38
C ARG A 105 -7.64 1.66 -5.62
N TRP A 106 -8.70 0.90 -5.42
CA TRP A 106 -8.61 -0.34 -4.65
C TRP A 106 -7.82 -1.42 -5.38
N TRP A 107 -7.89 -1.48 -6.71
CA TRP A 107 -7.04 -2.38 -7.49
C TRP A 107 -5.57 -1.97 -7.39
N GLU A 108 -5.26 -0.69 -7.55
CA GLU A 108 -3.89 -0.17 -7.40
C GLU A 108 -3.34 -0.44 -5.99
N TYR A 109 -4.05 -0.02 -4.95
CA TYR A 109 -3.63 -0.20 -3.56
C TYR A 109 -3.46 -1.67 -3.19
N SER A 110 -4.26 -2.58 -3.77
CA SER A 110 -4.20 -4.00 -3.41
C SER A 110 -2.86 -4.63 -3.79
N ILE A 111 -2.18 -4.05 -4.79
CA ILE A 111 -0.87 -4.48 -5.24
C ILE A 111 0.20 -3.58 -4.64
N SER A 112 0.10 -2.26 -4.82
CA SER A 112 1.17 -1.34 -4.41
C SER A 112 1.36 -1.27 -2.91
N ALA A 113 0.29 -1.16 -2.11
CA ALA A 113 0.41 -1.15 -0.66
C ALA A 113 0.88 -2.51 -0.13
N SER A 114 0.54 -3.60 -0.80
CA SER A 114 0.99 -4.95 -0.43
C SER A 114 2.47 -5.15 -0.72
N LEU A 115 2.98 -4.63 -1.85
CA LEU A 115 4.42 -4.55 -2.11
C LEU A 115 5.15 -3.70 -1.07
N MET A 116 4.57 -2.56 -0.68
CA MET A 116 5.13 -1.71 0.38
C MET A 116 5.23 -2.47 1.70
N VAL A 117 4.17 -3.18 2.11
CA VAL A 117 4.16 -3.97 3.35
C VAL A 117 5.18 -5.12 3.31
N VAL A 118 5.26 -5.84 2.19
CA VAL A 118 6.29 -6.88 1.99
C VAL A 118 7.69 -6.28 2.13
N LEU A 119 7.97 -5.13 1.50
CA LEU A 119 9.27 -4.49 1.60
C LEU A 119 9.59 -4.07 3.05
N ILE A 120 8.63 -3.48 3.77
CA ILE A 120 8.82 -3.12 5.19
C ILE A 120 9.10 -4.36 6.04
N ALA A 121 8.38 -5.46 5.79
CA ALA A 121 8.61 -6.73 6.47
C ALA A 121 10.01 -7.28 6.21
N MET A 122 10.47 -7.26 4.96
CA MET A 122 11.82 -7.71 4.60
C MET A 122 12.90 -6.82 5.24
N LEU A 123 12.70 -5.49 5.28
CA LEU A 123 13.60 -4.56 5.98
C LEU A 123 13.68 -4.83 7.49
N SER A 124 12.64 -5.41 8.09
CA SER A 124 12.66 -5.85 9.50
C SER A 124 13.36 -7.20 9.73
N GLY A 125 13.68 -7.94 8.66
CA GLY A 125 14.34 -9.24 8.71
C GLY A 125 13.49 -10.43 8.27
N MET A 126 12.24 -10.22 7.81
CA MET A 126 11.40 -11.33 7.31
C MET A 126 11.83 -11.73 5.91
N THR A 127 12.43 -12.91 5.74
CA THR A 127 12.91 -13.40 4.43
C THR A 127 12.10 -14.58 3.88
N GLU A 128 11.29 -15.24 4.71
CA GLU A 128 10.61 -16.48 4.35
C GLU A 128 9.44 -16.24 3.36
N LEU A 129 9.48 -16.92 2.21
CA LEU A 129 8.57 -16.70 1.09
C LEU A 129 7.09 -16.89 1.45
N VAL A 130 6.73 -17.94 2.20
CA VAL A 130 5.34 -18.22 2.56
C VAL A 130 4.79 -17.10 3.45
N ALA A 131 5.57 -16.59 4.40
CA ALA A 131 5.22 -15.45 5.23
C ALA A 131 5.03 -14.17 4.38
N LEU A 132 5.95 -13.89 3.45
CA LEU A 132 5.85 -12.73 2.56
C LEU A 132 4.60 -12.79 1.66
N VAL A 133 4.28 -13.97 1.11
CA VAL A 133 3.06 -14.19 0.32
C VAL A 133 1.80 -14.01 1.18
N ALA A 134 1.80 -14.53 2.42
CA ALA A 134 0.68 -14.36 3.33
C ALA A 134 0.47 -12.88 3.71
N LEU A 135 1.55 -12.14 3.98
CA LEU A 135 1.50 -10.70 4.26
C LEU A 135 0.96 -9.90 3.06
N PHE A 136 1.42 -10.22 1.86
CA PHE A 136 0.90 -9.63 0.63
C PHE A 136 -0.61 -9.89 0.51
N GLY A 137 -1.04 -11.15 0.67
CA GLY A 137 -2.44 -11.56 0.51
C GLY A 137 -3.38 -10.95 1.54
N VAL A 138 -2.97 -10.89 2.81
CA VAL A 138 -3.82 -10.31 3.88
C VAL A 138 -3.91 -8.79 3.74
N ASN A 139 -2.82 -8.11 3.34
CA ASN A 139 -2.86 -6.68 3.05
C ASN A 139 -3.72 -6.36 1.82
N ALA A 140 -3.61 -7.14 0.75
CA ALA A 140 -4.48 -7.01 -0.42
C ALA A 140 -5.96 -7.22 -0.01
N SER A 141 -6.23 -8.18 0.88
CA SER A 141 -7.58 -8.43 1.41
C SER A 141 -8.13 -7.22 2.19
N MET A 142 -7.33 -6.58 3.05
CA MET A 142 -7.71 -5.31 3.70
C MET A 142 -8.18 -4.27 2.67
N ILE A 143 -7.41 -4.08 1.59
CA ILE A 143 -7.75 -3.13 0.54
C ILE A 143 -9.05 -3.53 -0.18
N LEU A 144 -9.22 -4.81 -0.53
CA LEU A 144 -10.42 -5.30 -1.21
C LEU A 144 -11.68 -5.19 -0.33
N PHE A 145 -11.55 -5.27 1.00
CA PHE A 145 -12.65 -4.94 1.90
C PHE A 145 -13.07 -3.46 1.80
N GLY A 146 -12.16 -2.54 1.49
CA GLY A 146 -12.50 -1.17 1.15
C GLY A 146 -13.33 -1.05 -0.14
N LEU A 147 -12.99 -1.83 -1.17
CA LEU A 147 -13.83 -1.93 -2.37
C LEU A 147 -15.22 -2.49 -2.08
N VAL A 148 -15.31 -3.51 -1.22
CA VAL A 148 -16.59 -4.06 -0.77
C VAL A 148 -17.37 -3.02 0.01
N MET A 149 -16.73 -2.29 0.93
CA MET A 149 -17.32 -1.19 1.70
C MET A 149 -17.99 -0.17 0.77
N GLU A 150 -17.30 0.19 -0.32
CA GLU A 150 -17.84 1.07 -1.34
C GLU A 150 -19.05 0.50 -2.06
N ARG A 151 -18.93 -0.71 -2.59
CA ARG A 151 -19.98 -1.33 -3.40
C ARG A 151 -21.25 -1.61 -2.62
N VAL A 152 -21.15 -2.16 -1.41
CA VAL A 152 -22.34 -2.58 -0.66
C VAL A 152 -23.14 -1.41 -0.12
N ASN A 153 -22.50 -0.25 0.08
CA ASN A 153 -23.11 0.94 0.68
C ASN A 153 -23.65 1.95 -0.34
N VAL A 154 -23.52 1.71 -1.65
CA VAL A 154 -24.18 2.54 -2.67
C VAL A 154 -25.68 2.50 -2.47
N GLY A 155 -26.29 3.67 -2.24
CA GLY A 155 -27.74 3.83 -2.14
C GLY A 155 -28.38 3.27 -0.87
N ARG A 156 -27.60 2.87 0.14
CA ARG A 156 -28.16 2.44 1.44
C ARG A 156 -28.55 3.64 2.30
N GLU A 157 -29.65 3.49 3.04
CA GLU A 157 -30.05 4.45 4.08
C GLU A 157 -29.15 4.38 5.32
N ALA A 158 -28.75 3.17 5.71
CA ALA A 158 -27.86 2.92 6.83
C ALA A 158 -26.57 2.21 6.36
N VAL A 159 -25.43 2.73 6.81
CA VAL A 159 -24.11 2.20 6.46
C VAL A 159 -23.90 0.82 7.09
N ASP A 160 -23.56 -0.15 6.26
CA ASP A 160 -23.04 -1.43 6.66
C ASP A 160 -21.52 -1.32 6.89
N TRP A 161 -21.12 -1.37 8.16
CA TRP A 161 -19.73 -1.23 8.60
C TRP A 161 -18.94 -2.54 8.62
N ARG A 162 -19.58 -3.70 8.33
CA ARG A 162 -18.89 -5.01 8.40
C ARG A 162 -17.67 -5.08 7.48
N PRO A 163 -17.70 -4.61 6.21
CA PRO A 163 -16.51 -4.63 5.37
C PRO A 163 -15.38 -3.79 5.94
N PHE A 164 -15.67 -2.59 6.48
CA PHE A 164 -14.67 -1.75 7.13
C PHE A 164 -14.01 -2.46 8.31
N ILE A 165 -14.80 -3.09 9.20
CA ILE A 165 -14.30 -3.83 10.36
C ILE A 165 -13.40 -4.99 9.93
N PHE A 166 -13.82 -5.77 8.93
CA PHE A 166 -13.01 -6.87 8.39
C PHE A 166 -11.72 -6.38 7.74
N GLY A 167 -11.78 -5.24 7.06
CA GLY A 167 -10.62 -4.52 6.56
C GLY A 167 -9.65 -4.17 7.68
N CYS A 168 -10.12 -3.58 8.78
CA CYS A 168 -9.27 -3.25 9.95
C CYS A 168 -8.62 -4.50 10.57
N ILE A 169 -9.35 -5.60 10.70
CA ILE A 169 -8.81 -6.86 11.23
C ILE A 169 -7.69 -7.39 10.33
N ALA A 170 -7.96 -7.50 9.02
CA ALA A 170 -6.95 -7.94 8.05
C ALA A 170 -5.74 -6.99 8.01
N GLY A 171 -6.00 -5.68 8.08
CA GLY A 171 -4.99 -4.63 8.03
C GLY A 171 -4.08 -4.61 9.26
N ALA A 172 -4.54 -5.03 10.43
CA ALA A 172 -3.72 -5.09 11.64
C ALA A 172 -2.68 -6.23 11.59
N VAL A 173 -2.96 -7.32 10.88
CA VAL A 173 -2.11 -8.53 10.87
C VAL A 173 -0.66 -8.23 10.43
N PRO A 174 -0.40 -7.54 9.30
CA PRO A 174 0.97 -7.23 8.91
C PRO A 174 1.73 -6.38 9.92
N TRP A 175 1.08 -5.38 10.52
CA TRP A 175 1.75 -4.51 11.48
C TRP A 175 2.12 -5.24 12.77
N ILE A 176 1.29 -6.19 13.21
CA ILE A 176 1.60 -7.06 14.34
C ILE A 176 2.78 -7.96 13.99
N ALA A 177 2.76 -8.62 12.82
CA ALA A 177 3.85 -9.49 12.38
C ALA A 177 5.19 -8.75 12.26
N ILE A 178 5.20 -7.58 11.62
CA ILE A 178 6.40 -6.74 11.50
C ILE A 178 6.86 -6.24 12.88
N GLY A 179 5.93 -5.85 13.77
CA GLY A 179 6.26 -5.45 15.13
C GLY A 179 6.93 -6.57 15.93
N ILE A 180 6.44 -7.80 15.82
CA ILE A 180 7.06 -8.99 16.42
C ILE A 180 8.46 -9.19 15.83
N GLN A 181 8.61 -9.12 14.50
CA GLN A 181 9.90 -9.29 13.85
C GLN A 181 10.90 -8.22 14.31
N LEU A 182 10.49 -6.95 14.43
CA LEU A 182 11.35 -5.88 14.94
C LEU A 182 11.84 -6.17 16.36
N ILE A 183 10.98 -6.70 17.24
CA ILE A 183 11.37 -7.11 18.59
C ILE A 183 12.41 -8.22 18.51
N VAL A 184 12.14 -9.30 17.77
CA VAL A 184 13.06 -10.45 17.62
C VAL A 184 14.41 -10.02 17.04
N SER A 185 14.40 -9.25 15.96
CA SER A 185 15.62 -8.73 15.33
C SER A 185 16.41 -7.80 16.26
N THR A 186 15.75 -7.18 17.25
CA THR A 186 16.41 -6.33 18.26
C THR A 186 16.94 -7.11 19.45
N THR A 187 16.25 -8.17 19.90
CA THR A 187 16.66 -8.94 21.07
C THR A 187 17.66 -10.04 20.75
N GLU A 188 17.52 -10.67 19.58
CA GLU A 188 18.36 -11.81 19.16
C GLU A 188 19.46 -11.42 18.16
N GLY A 189 19.34 -10.25 17.51
CA GLY A 189 20.32 -9.73 16.56
C GLY A 189 21.13 -8.54 17.11
N ASP A 190 21.95 -7.93 16.25
CA ASP A 190 22.76 -6.74 16.58
C ASP A 190 21.94 -5.43 16.65
N GLY A 191 20.62 -5.54 16.74
CA GLY A 191 19.69 -4.41 16.67
C GLY A 191 19.22 -4.09 15.25
N VAL A 192 18.05 -3.45 15.16
CA VAL A 192 17.49 -2.98 13.88
C VAL A 192 17.92 -1.54 13.62
N PRO A 193 18.39 -1.18 12.40
CA PRO A 193 18.77 0.19 12.07
C PRO A 193 17.64 1.19 12.34
N GLY A 194 17.98 2.36 12.88
CA GLY A 194 16.99 3.37 13.29
C GLY A 194 16.03 3.82 12.16
N PHE A 195 16.49 3.81 10.90
CA PHE A 195 15.63 4.17 9.77
C PHE A 195 14.51 3.14 9.52
N VAL A 196 14.72 1.85 9.85
CA VAL A 196 13.70 0.81 9.70
C VAL A 196 12.59 1.01 10.73
N PHE A 197 12.93 1.37 11.98
CA PHE A 197 11.94 1.78 12.99
C PHE A 197 11.19 3.05 12.56
N ALA A 198 11.90 4.04 12.01
CA ALA A 198 11.27 5.26 11.51
C ALA A 198 10.26 4.95 10.39
N ILE A 199 10.63 4.07 9.44
CA ILE A 199 9.74 3.57 8.39
C ILE A 199 8.52 2.89 9.01
N PHE A 200 8.70 1.95 9.94
CA PHE A 200 7.60 1.24 10.58
C PHE A 200 6.60 2.21 11.22
N VAL A 201 7.07 3.14 12.05
CA VAL A 201 6.21 4.10 12.75
C VAL A 201 5.52 5.07 11.78
N THR A 202 6.28 5.66 10.85
CA THR A 202 5.70 6.63 9.90
C THR A 202 4.65 5.98 9.01
N LEU A 203 4.93 4.80 8.46
CA LEU A 203 3.99 4.13 7.56
C LEU A 203 2.81 3.52 8.33
N PHE A 204 2.99 3.08 9.58
CA PHE A 204 1.87 2.68 10.43
C PHE A 204 0.88 3.82 10.64
N VAL A 205 1.38 5.02 10.99
CA VAL A 205 0.54 6.21 11.15
C VAL A 205 -0.16 6.56 9.84
N LEU A 206 0.59 6.58 8.72
CA LEU A 206 0.03 6.89 7.41
C LEU A 206 -1.04 5.88 6.98
N PHE A 207 -0.85 4.57 7.16
CA PHE A 207 -1.87 3.56 6.85
C PHE A 207 -3.16 3.78 7.65
N ASN A 208 -3.06 4.14 8.93
CA ASN A 208 -4.25 4.48 9.74
C ASN A 208 -5.00 5.69 9.19
N THR A 209 -4.33 6.67 8.57
CA THR A 209 -5.02 7.81 7.95
C THR A 209 -5.89 7.43 6.75
N PHE A 210 -5.57 6.35 6.02
CA PHE A 210 -6.44 5.83 4.96
C PHE A 210 -7.74 5.27 5.55
N ALA A 211 -7.65 4.49 6.62
CA ALA A 211 -8.82 3.96 7.33
C ALA A 211 -9.67 5.09 7.92
N ILE A 212 -9.04 6.11 8.52
CA ILE A 212 -9.73 7.30 9.03
C ILE A 212 -10.44 8.04 7.89
N ASN A 213 -9.82 8.20 6.72
CA ASN A 213 -10.45 8.85 5.57
C ASN A 213 -11.72 8.11 5.13
N MET A 214 -11.67 6.77 5.03
CA MET A 214 -12.85 5.93 4.75
C MET A 214 -13.92 6.11 5.82
N TRP A 215 -13.54 6.04 7.10
CA TRP A 215 -14.47 6.19 8.21
C TRP A 215 -15.17 7.55 8.17
N LEU A 216 -14.43 8.65 7.94
CA LEU A 216 -15.00 9.99 7.83
C LEU A 216 -15.94 10.12 6.61
N GLN A 217 -15.58 9.54 5.47
CA GLN A 217 -16.42 9.49 4.27
C GLN A 217 -17.77 8.85 4.57
N TYR A 218 -17.78 7.69 5.23
CA TYR A 218 -19.01 6.95 5.57
C TYR A 218 -19.77 7.50 6.77
N ARG A 219 -19.12 8.30 7.63
CA ARG A 219 -19.84 9.11 8.63
C ARG A 219 -20.59 10.27 7.99
N GLY A 220 -20.23 10.69 6.78
CA GLY A 220 -20.99 11.66 5.99
C GLY A 220 -21.11 13.04 6.62
N ARG A 221 -20.09 13.48 7.39
CA ARG A 221 -20.11 14.77 8.11
C ARG A 221 -19.10 15.76 7.53
N GLY A 222 -19.49 17.03 7.49
CA GLY A 222 -18.63 18.13 7.05
C GLY A 222 -18.15 17.92 5.61
N ARG A 223 -16.86 18.18 5.36
CA ARG A 223 -16.26 18.10 4.03
C ARG A 223 -16.24 16.67 3.45
N TRP A 224 -16.23 15.65 4.30
CA TRP A 224 -16.21 14.24 3.89
C TRP A 224 -17.56 13.72 3.40
N ALA A 225 -18.63 14.51 3.52
CA ALA A 225 -19.89 14.24 2.84
C ALA A 225 -19.78 14.37 1.31
N ASP A 226 -18.80 15.16 0.82
CA ASP A 226 -18.49 15.24 -0.61
C ASP A 226 -17.55 14.08 -1.01
N PRO A 227 -17.99 13.13 -1.86
CA PRO A 227 -17.16 12.01 -2.29
C PRO A 227 -15.90 12.47 -3.05
N VAL A 228 -15.95 13.61 -3.75
CA VAL A 228 -14.78 14.15 -4.45
C VAL A 228 -13.77 14.72 -3.46
N PHE A 229 -14.19 15.19 -2.29
CA PHE A 229 -13.27 15.57 -1.23
C PHE A 229 -12.56 14.34 -0.65
N ALA A 230 -13.29 13.28 -0.30
CA ALA A 230 -12.71 12.04 0.18
C ALA A 230 -11.72 11.42 -0.84
N GLU A 231 -12.07 11.46 -2.13
CA GLU A 231 -11.19 11.06 -3.24
C GLU A 231 -9.88 11.85 -3.25
N ARG A 232 -9.95 13.18 -3.16
CA ARG A 232 -8.76 14.04 -3.15
C ARG A 232 -7.86 13.74 -1.96
N VAL A 233 -8.42 13.40 -0.80
CA VAL A 233 -7.64 13.00 0.37
C VAL A 233 -6.88 11.70 0.07
N TYR A 234 -7.50 10.69 -0.55
CA TYR A 234 -6.79 9.48 -0.96
C TYR A 234 -5.64 9.74 -1.93
N LEU A 235 -5.82 10.64 -2.90
CA LEU A 235 -4.73 11.04 -3.81
C LEU A 235 -3.53 11.62 -3.05
N ILE A 236 -3.79 12.50 -2.07
CA ILE A 236 -2.74 13.09 -1.23
C ILE A 236 -2.07 12.04 -0.36
N LEU A 237 -2.85 11.19 0.31
CA LEU A 237 -2.32 10.15 1.18
C LEU A 237 -1.47 9.13 0.40
N SER A 238 -1.91 8.73 -0.80
CA SER A 238 -1.15 7.86 -1.70
C SER A 238 0.21 8.47 -2.04
N LEU A 239 0.21 9.75 -2.44
CA LEU A 239 1.44 10.47 -2.76
C LEU A 239 2.37 10.51 -1.56
N VAL A 240 1.88 11.01 -0.43
CA VAL A 240 2.68 11.19 0.80
C VAL A 240 3.23 9.86 1.30
N ALA A 241 2.41 8.81 1.37
CA ALA A 241 2.84 7.53 1.93
C ALA A 241 3.86 6.80 1.05
N LYS A 242 3.61 6.74 -0.26
CA LYS A 242 4.55 6.11 -1.20
C LYS A 242 5.86 6.90 -1.29
N SER A 243 5.79 8.23 -1.32
CA SER A 243 6.98 9.10 -1.27
C SER A 243 7.76 8.90 0.03
N ALA A 244 7.07 8.92 1.18
CA ALA A 244 7.72 8.75 2.47
C ALA A 244 8.46 7.42 2.55
N LEU A 245 7.85 6.30 2.13
CA LEU A 245 8.56 5.02 2.13
C LEU A 245 9.74 5.04 1.15
N ALA A 246 9.50 5.45 -0.10
CA ALA A 246 10.52 5.42 -1.15
C ALA A 246 11.78 6.19 -0.75
N TRP A 247 11.63 7.41 -0.23
CA TRP A 247 12.76 8.26 0.14
C TRP A 247 13.40 7.88 1.47
N GLN A 248 12.65 7.34 2.43
CA GLN A 248 13.24 6.79 3.66
C GLN A 248 14.10 5.55 3.36
N VAL A 249 13.62 4.65 2.50
CA VAL A 249 14.41 3.46 2.09
C VAL A 249 15.61 3.88 1.26
N TYR A 250 15.44 4.84 0.34
CA TYR A 250 16.58 5.38 -0.41
C TYR A 250 17.66 5.93 0.52
N GLY A 251 17.30 6.85 1.42
CA GLY A 251 18.25 7.46 2.34
C GLY A 251 18.89 6.48 3.33
N GLY A 252 18.14 5.45 3.74
CA GLY A 252 18.61 4.46 4.71
C GLY A 252 19.43 3.31 4.12
N ALA A 253 19.16 2.91 2.87
CA ALA A 253 19.70 1.68 2.30
C ALA A 253 20.32 1.83 0.89
N LEU A 254 20.07 2.91 0.15
CA LEU A 254 20.45 3.04 -1.28
C LEU A 254 21.28 4.29 -1.61
N ALA A 255 21.41 5.26 -0.69
CA ALA A 255 22.07 6.54 -0.93
C ALA A 255 23.62 6.50 -0.85
N GLY A 256 24.21 5.31 -0.72
CA GLY A 256 25.67 5.14 -0.59
C GLY A 256 26.15 3.69 -0.66
N SER A 257 25.37 2.81 -1.29
CA SER A 257 25.74 1.41 -1.60
C SER A 257 26.48 1.33 -2.92
#